data_AF-A0A7S0PWX7-F1
#
_entry.id   AF-A0A7S0PWX7-F1
#
_cell.length_a   1.000
_cell.length_b   1.000
_cell.length_c   1.000
_cell.angle_alpha   90.00
_cell.angle_beta   90.00
_cell.angle_gamma   90.00
#
_symmetry.space_group_name_H-M   'P 1'
#
loop_
_entity.id
_entity.type
_entity.pdbx_description
1 polymer ?
#
loop_
_entity_poly.entity_id
_entity_poly.type
_entity_poly.pdbx_seq_one_letter_code
_entity_poly.pdbx_strand_id
1 'polypeptide(L)'
;GSAPNALCVTRVKMLWDDEYLYIGAELTSDFAVVAKAVERNAVIYQTDSDFEVFVDAEGSCHGYKELEVNAKNTVWNLMLNRPYADGGGERSARVATEGEADYYEVNGQCTATRVLSG
;
A
#
# COMPACT_ATOMS: atom_id res chain seq x y z
N GLY A 1 -19.18 1.44 -15.37
CA GLY A 1 -18.31 1.54 -14.19
C GLY A 1 -19.01 2.41 -13.17
N SER A 2 -18.98 2.02 -11.89
CA SER A 2 -19.44 2.87 -10.80
C SER A 2 -18.43 4.01 -10.65
N ALA A 3 -18.84 5.23 -11.01
CA ALA A 3 -18.09 6.40 -10.61
C ALA A 3 -18.12 6.49 -9.07
N PRO A 4 -17.04 6.96 -8.42
CA PRO A 4 -17.10 7.26 -6.99
C PRO A 4 -18.27 8.20 -6.72
N ASN A 5 -19.08 7.88 -5.71
CA ASN A 5 -20.21 8.73 -5.35
C ASN A 5 -19.68 10.05 -4.74
N ALA A 6 -20.47 11.13 -4.79
CA ALA A 6 -20.01 12.44 -4.33
C ALA A 6 -19.73 12.54 -2.81
N LEU A 7 -20.17 11.55 -2.02
CA LEU A 7 -19.95 11.45 -0.58
C LEU A 7 -18.65 10.68 -0.25
N CYS A 8 -18.12 9.91 -1.19
CA CYS A 8 -16.84 9.23 -1.09
C CYS A 8 -15.76 10.10 -1.73
N VAL A 9 -14.99 10.80 -0.90
CA VAL A 9 -13.99 11.78 -1.33
C VAL A 9 -12.62 11.40 -0.82
N THR A 10 -11.67 11.26 -1.74
CA THR A 10 -10.24 11.10 -1.42
C THR A 10 -9.49 12.33 -1.91
N ARG A 11 -8.82 13.04 -1.00
CA ARG A 11 -7.92 14.16 -1.30
C ARG A 11 -6.50 13.75 -0.96
N VAL A 12 -5.58 13.95 -1.89
CA VAL A 12 -4.17 13.58 -1.70
C VAL A 12 -3.28 14.78 -2.01
N LYS A 13 -2.22 14.94 -1.22
CA LYS A 13 -1.06 15.76 -1.56
C LYS A 13 0.19 14.90 -1.47
N MET A 14 1.09 15.13 -2.42
CA MET A 14 2.37 14.44 -2.47
C MET A 14 3.49 15.46 -2.57
N LEU A 15 4.59 15.17 -1.89
CA LEU A 15 5.88 15.85 -1.99
C LEU A 15 6.96 14.78 -2.08
N TRP A 16 8.16 15.15 -2.48
CA TRP A 16 9.28 14.23 -2.52
C TRP A 16 10.58 14.98 -2.34
N ASP A 17 11.60 14.26 -1.89
CA ASP A 17 13.00 14.64 -1.97
C ASP A 17 13.84 13.46 -2.48
N ASP A 18 15.16 13.57 -2.39
CA ASP A 18 16.07 12.56 -2.91
C ASP A 18 15.97 11.21 -2.17
N GLU A 19 15.33 11.15 -1.01
CA GLU A 19 15.23 9.96 -0.16
C GLU A 19 13.81 9.38 -0.09
N TYR A 20 12.79 10.24 -0.03
CA TYR A 20 11.42 9.81 0.27
C TYR A 20 10.36 10.45 -0.61
N LEU A 21 9.31 9.65 -0.87
CA LEU A 21 8.00 10.14 -1.31
C LEU A 21 7.12 10.36 -0.07
N TYR A 22 6.66 11.58 0.12
CA TYR A 22 5.76 11.98 1.19
C TYR A 22 4.33 12.04 0.68
N ILE A 23 3.41 11.36 1.37
CA ILE A 23 2.01 11.26 0.96
C ILE A 23 1.13 11.64 2.15
N GLY A 24 0.28 12.64 1.93
CA GLY A 24 -0.80 13.01 2.85
C GLY A 24 -2.14 12.77 2.18
N ALA A 25 -3.02 12.02 2.83
CA ALA A 25 -4.35 11.71 2.32
C ALA A 25 -5.44 12.03 3.36
N GLU A 26 -6.55 12.57 2.88
CA GLU A 26 -7.79 12.76 3.63
C GLU A 26 -8.89 12.00 2.88
N LEU A 27 -9.56 11.07 3.58
CA LEU A 27 -10.60 10.22 3.01
C LEU A 27 -11.91 10.46 3.77
N THR A 28 -13.01 10.53 3.03
CA THR A 28 -14.38 10.55 3.54
C THR A 28 -15.16 9.47 2.82
N SER A 29 -15.96 8.69 3.56
CA SER A 29 -16.86 7.67 3.02
C SER A 29 -18.27 7.85 3.58
N ASP A 30 -19.28 7.45 2.82
CA ASP A 30 -20.68 7.35 3.30
C ASP A 30 -21.01 5.97 3.91
N PHE A 31 -20.08 5.03 3.81
CA PHE A 31 -20.13 3.73 4.46
C PHE A 31 -19.19 3.66 5.66
N ALA A 32 -19.45 2.69 6.53
CA ALA A 32 -18.62 2.43 7.71
C ALA A 32 -17.21 1.97 7.32
N VAL A 33 -16.20 2.65 7.86
CA VAL A 33 -14.80 2.25 7.73
C VAL A 33 -14.56 0.98 8.55
N VAL A 34 -14.00 -0.06 7.91
CA VAL A 34 -13.69 -1.33 8.56
C VAL A 34 -12.18 -1.48 8.68
N ALA A 35 -11.67 -1.81 9.87
CA ALA A 35 -10.25 -2.15 10.06
C ALA A 35 -10.14 -3.28 11.08
N LYS A 36 -9.98 -4.52 10.62
CA LYS A 36 -9.87 -5.71 11.47
C LYS A 36 -8.43 -6.12 11.65
N ALA A 37 -7.63 -6.07 10.59
CA ALA A 37 -6.22 -6.42 10.64
C ALA A 37 -5.47 -5.48 11.59
N VAL A 38 -4.51 -6.05 12.31
CA VAL A 38 -3.63 -5.34 13.26
C VAL A 38 -2.16 -5.69 13.02
N GLU A 39 -1.88 -6.90 12.56
CA GLU A 39 -0.54 -7.38 12.24
C GLU A 39 -0.05 -6.79 10.92
N ARG A 40 1.19 -6.30 10.91
CA ARG A 40 1.84 -5.82 9.68
C ARG A 40 1.88 -6.94 8.63
N ASN A 41 1.57 -6.60 7.37
CA ASN A 41 1.48 -7.51 6.23
C ASN A 41 0.41 -8.62 6.36
N ALA A 42 -0.53 -8.46 7.30
CA ALA A 42 -1.78 -9.21 7.24
C ALA A 42 -2.56 -8.79 6.00
N VAL A 43 -3.41 -9.70 5.50
CA VAL A 43 -4.18 -9.42 4.30
C VAL A 43 -5.27 -8.39 4.57
N ILE A 44 -5.12 -7.15 4.04
CA ILE A 44 -6.06 -6.04 4.33
C ILE A 44 -7.05 -5.77 3.19
N TYR A 45 -6.63 -5.78 1.92
CA TYR A 45 -7.48 -5.50 0.75
C TYR A 45 -8.75 -6.37 0.62
N GLN A 46 -8.82 -7.52 1.30
CA GLN A 46 -9.98 -8.42 1.23
C GLN A 46 -11.10 -8.07 2.21
N THR A 47 -10.77 -7.49 3.37
CA THR A 47 -11.74 -7.37 4.48
C THR A 47 -11.79 -6.02 5.15
N ASP A 48 -10.77 -5.19 4.93
CA ASP A 48 -10.63 -3.88 5.55
C ASP A 48 -10.88 -2.77 4.50
N SER A 49 -11.22 -1.58 4.98
CA SER A 49 -11.11 -0.35 4.21
C SER A 49 -9.68 0.14 4.30
N ASP A 50 -9.03 0.29 3.17
CA ASP A 50 -7.64 0.68 3.04
C ASP A 50 -7.44 1.87 2.08
N PHE A 51 -6.28 2.49 2.24
CA PHE A 51 -5.73 3.45 1.30
C PHE A 51 -4.46 2.84 0.71
N GLU A 52 -4.42 2.77 -0.62
CA GLU A 52 -3.34 2.11 -1.35
C GLU A 52 -2.55 3.13 -2.19
N VAL A 53 -1.24 2.91 -2.27
CA VAL A 53 -0.33 3.67 -3.13
C VAL A 53 0.50 2.68 -3.94
N PHE A 54 0.48 2.87 -5.26
CA PHE A 54 1.28 2.12 -6.22
C PHE A 54 2.35 3.04 -6.78
N VAL A 55 3.61 2.63 -6.73
CA VAL A 55 4.74 3.41 -7.26
C VAL A 55 5.55 2.54 -8.22
N ASP A 56 5.59 2.98 -9.47
CA ASP A 56 6.52 2.52 -10.49
C ASP A 56 7.36 3.72 -10.93
N ALA A 57 8.58 3.81 -10.40
CA ALA A 57 9.46 4.94 -10.67
C ALA A 57 10.05 4.90 -12.09
N GLU A 58 10.09 3.73 -12.73
CA GLU A 58 10.65 3.54 -14.07
C GLU A 58 9.57 3.58 -15.16
N GLY A 59 8.30 3.44 -14.80
CA GLY A 59 7.16 3.38 -15.72
C GLY A 59 7.15 2.11 -16.59
N SER A 60 7.80 1.03 -16.12
CA SER A 60 7.97 -0.22 -16.86
C SER A 60 6.86 -1.25 -16.59
N CYS A 61 5.99 -1.00 -15.61
CA CYS A 61 5.08 -1.94 -14.98
C CYS A 61 5.78 -3.13 -14.28
N HIS A 62 7.10 -3.06 -14.09
CA HIS A 62 7.91 -4.08 -13.43
C HIS A 62 8.53 -3.51 -12.16
N GLY A 63 8.69 -4.36 -11.14
CA GLY A 63 9.29 -3.96 -9.87
C GLY A 63 8.53 -2.86 -9.13
N TYR A 64 7.23 -2.72 -9.39
CA TYR A 64 6.44 -1.66 -8.77
C TYR A 64 6.17 -1.99 -7.30
N LYS A 65 6.09 -0.95 -6.48
CA LYS A 65 5.89 -1.05 -5.04
C LYS A 65 4.45 -0.72 -4.68
N GLU A 66 3.93 -1.43 -3.71
CA GLU A 66 2.64 -1.20 -3.08
C GLU A 66 2.84 -0.83 -1.61
N LEU A 67 2.07 0.15 -1.18
CA LEU A 67 1.86 0.49 0.22
C LEU A 67 0.36 0.53 0.45
N GLU A 68 -0.12 -0.32 1.34
CA GLU A 68 -1.51 -0.28 1.80
C GLU A 68 -1.55 0.05 3.30
N VAL A 69 -2.53 0.85 3.71
CA VAL A 69 -2.73 1.21 5.12
C VAL A 69 -4.22 1.19 5.47
N ASN A 70 -4.61 0.45 6.51
CA ASN A 70 -5.98 0.49 7.04
C ASN A 70 -6.16 1.59 8.12
N ALA A 71 -7.39 1.82 8.56
CA ALA A 71 -7.70 2.85 9.56
C ALA A 71 -7.06 2.63 10.96
N LYS A 72 -6.55 1.42 11.24
CA LYS A 72 -5.76 1.11 12.45
C LYS A 72 -4.26 1.32 12.27
N ASN A 73 -3.84 1.90 11.14
CA ASN A 73 -2.43 2.06 10.78
C ASN A 73 -1.70 0.72 10.58
N THR A 74 -2.43 -0.35 10.27
CA THR A 74 -1.83 -1.61 9.83
C THR A 74 -1.33 -1.44 8.41
N VAL A 75 -0.06 -1.75 8.22
CA VAL A 75 0.64 -1.55 6.95
C VAL A 75 0.81 -2.88 6.25
N TRP A 76 0.56 -2.89 4.94
CA TRP A 76 1.06 -3.90 4.02
C TRP A 76 2.09 -3.24 3.10
N ASN A 77 3.26 -3.87 2.92
CA ASN A 77 4.15 -3.54 1.78
C ASN A 77 4.36 -4.74 0.88
N LEU A 78 4.43 -4.46 -0.42
CA LEU A 78 4.70 -5.44 -1.45
C LEU A 78 5.54 -4.81 -2.54
N MET A 79 6.45 -5.60 -3.13
CA MET A 79 6.96 -5.31 -4.46
C MET A 79 6.52 -6.42 -5.40
N LEU A 80 5.87 -6.05 -6.52
CA LEU A 80 5.54 -6.99 -7.57
C LEU A 80 6.62 -6.93 -8.65
N ASN A 81 7.30 -8.05 -8.89
CA ASN A 81 8.43 -8.05 -9.81
C ASN A 81 8.03 -7.76 -11.28
N ARG A 82 6.79 -8.10 -11.66
CA ARG A 82 6.16 -7.85 -12.97
C ARG A 82 4.65 -8.13 -12.84
N PRO A 83 3.81 -7.76 -13.82
CA PRO A 83 2.37 -8.00 -13.72
C PRO A 83 2.04 -9.49 -13.56
N TYR A 84 0.98 -9.81 -12.81
CA TYR A 84 0.53 -11.21 -12.66
C TYR A 84 0.23 -11.89 -14.01
N ALA A 85 -0.29 -11.13 -14.98
CA ALA A 85 -0.53 -11.62 -16.34
C ALA A 85 0.74 -12.06 -17.08
N ASP A 86 1.92 -11.61 -16.64
CA ASP A 86 3.24 -12.01 -17.14
C ASP A 86 3.95 -13.00 -16.18
N GLY A 87 3.20 -13.72 -15.34
CA GLY A 87 3.77 -14.66 -14.38
C GLY A 87 4.57 -13.98 -13.25
N GLY A 88 4.13 -12.78 -12.87
CA GLY A 88 4.65 -12.03 -11.74
C GLY A 88 4.42 -12.71 -10.40
N GLY A 89 5.27 -12.35 -9.44
CA GLY A 89 5.24 -12.82 -8.07
C GLY A 89 5.57 -11.68 -7.11
N GLU A 90 4.93 -11.76 -5.95
CA GLU A 90 5.18 -10.87 -4.82
C GLU A 90 6.56 -11.11 -4.23
N ARG A 91 7.20 -10.02 -3.82
CA ARG A 91 8.38 -10.01 -2.96
C ARG A 91 8.06 -9.19 -1.70
N SER A 92 7.89 -9.86 -0.57
CA SER A 92 7.46 -9.24 0.69
C SER A 92 7.81 -10.13 1.90
N ALA A 93 7.64 -9.61 3.11
CA ALA A 93 7.76 -10.42 4.33
C ALA A 93 6.59 -11.38 4.56
N ARG A 94 5.55 -11.35 3.71
CA ARG A 94 4.41 -12.26 3.77
C ARG A 94 4.72 -13.61 3.14
N VAL A 95 5.51 -13.60 2.06
CA VAL A 95 5.81 -14.78 1.25
C VAL A 95 7.24 -15.28 1.40
N ALA A 96 8.09 -14.49 2.06
CA ALA A 96 9.50 -14.80 2.28
C ALA A 96 9.94 -14.45 3.71
N THR A 97 11.07 -14.99 4.12
CA THR A 97 11.73 -14.77 5.41
C THR A 97 13.05 -14.02 5.24
N GLU A 98 13.53 -13.40 6.32
CA GLU A 98 14.75 -12.61 6.29
C GLU A 98 15.95 -13.40 5.76
N GLY A 99 16.59 -12.85 4.72
CA GLY A 99 17.72 -13.49 4.01
C GLY A 99 17.35 -14.18 2.71
N GLU A 100 16.07 -14.40 2.42
CA GLU A 100 15.62 -14.94 1.13
C GLU A 100 15.58 -13.88 0.03
N ALA A 101 15.77 -14.29 -1.23
CA ALA A 101 15.82 -13.38 -2.38
C ALA A 101 14.51 -12.61 -2.61
N ASP A 102 13.39 -13.19 -2.18
CA ASP A 102 12.06 -12.59 -2.29
C ASP A 102 11.68 -11.74 -1.06
N TYR A 103 12.57 -11.65 -0.06
CA TYR A 103 12.37 -10.82 1.12
C TYR A 103 12.77 -9.36 0.86
N TYR A 104 11.97 -8.65 0.08
CA TYR A 104 12.26 -7.26 -0.31
C TYR A 104 12.03 -6.25 0.83
N GLU A 105 11.18 -6.59 1.80
CA GLU A 105 10.59 -5.63 2.73
C GLU A 105 11.52 -5.14 3.85
N VAL A 106 12.65 -5.81 4.12
CA VAL A 106 13.60 -5.36 5.16
C VAL A 106 14.75 -4.52 4.63
N ASN A 107 15.07 -4.62 3.34
CA ASN A 107 16.22 -3.92 2.77
C ASN A 107 15.86 -2.92 1.64
N GLY A 108 14.69 -3.03 1.00
CA GLY A 108 14.38 -2.27 -0.22
C GLY A 108 13.27 -1.22 -0.11
N GLN A 109 12.44 -1.27 0.94
CA GLN A 109 11.32 -0.34 1.12
C GLN A 109 11.27 0.20 2.55
N CYS A 110 11.72 1.45 2.71
CA CYS A 110 11.60 2.18 3.96
C CYS A 110 10.26 2.91 4.01
N THR A 111 9.35 2.42 4.85
CA THR A 111 8.00 2.99 5.02
C THR A 111 7.81 3.46 6.46
N ALA A 112 7.29 4.67 6.64
CA ALA A 112 6.74 5.15 7.90
C ALA A 112 5.32 5.66 7.67
N THR A 113 4.37 5.26 8.52
CA THR A 113 2.95 5.63 8.39
C THR A 113 2.39 6.10 9.72
N ARG A 114 1.40 6.99 9.64
CA ARG A 114 0.61 7.41 10.80
C ARG A 114 -0.79 7.80 10.37
N VAL A 115 -1.79 7.19 10.99
CA VAL A 115 -3.17 7.70 10.96
C VAL A 115 -3.28 8.81 12.01
N LEU A 116 -3.61 10.03 11.57
CA LEU A 116 -3.68 11.21 12.45
C LEU A 116 -5.02 11.34 13.16
N SER A 117 -6.09 10.97 12.48
CA SER A 117 -7.47 11.03 12.96
C SER A 117 -8.31 10.07 12.14
N GLY A 118 -9.27 9.39 12.80
CA GLY A 118 -10.19 8.43 12.20
C GLY A 118 -11.22 7.99 13.22
#